data_AF-A0AAX6FKB6-F1
#
_entry.id   AF-A0AAX6FKB6-F1
#
_cell.length_a   1.000
_cell.length_b   1.000
_cell.length_c   1.000
_cell.angle_alpha   90.00
_cell.angle_beta   90.00
_cell.angle_gamma   90.00
#
_symmetry.space_group_name_H-M   'P 1'
#
loop_
_entity.id
_entity.type
_entity.pdbx_description
1 polymer ?
#
loop_
_entity_poly.entity_id
_entity_poly.type
_entity_poly.pdbx_seq_one_letter_code
_entity_poly.pdbx_strand_id
1 'polypeptide(L)'
;MSRSSKMLVFALWNLWYIHQGKISCKSRESVRQKLTKSLKQASTKLVPLGFTSASQLHAQRLEIIQITSGSRELDKILEGGIETGSITELYGEFRAGKTQLCHTLCVTCQLPLDQGGGEGKAMYIDAEGTFRPQRLLQIADRFGLNGADVLENVAYARAYNTDHQSRLLLEAASMMVEARHVCSHDSRQCHCSL
;
A
#
# COMPACT_ATOMS: atom_id res chain seq x y z
N MET A 1 -7.34 -16.07 26.11
CA MET A 1 -7.51 -14.65 25.74
C MET A 1 -6.90 -14.44 24.35
N SER A 2 -7.75 -14.48 23.32
CA SER A 2 -7.33 -14.36 21.91
C SER A 2 -6.97 -12.92 21.58
N ARG A 3 -5.67 -12.60 21.55
CA ARG A 3 -5.17 -11.31 21.05
C ARG A 3 -5.18 -11.35 19.52
N SER A 4 -6.32 -10.99 18.92
CA SER A 4 -6.42 -10.75 17.48
C SER A 4 -5.90 -9.36 17.14
N SER A 5 -4.57 -9.21 17.12
CA SER A 5 -3.92 -8.07 16.47
C SER A 5 -4.10 -8.24 14.96
N LYS A 6 -5.08 -7.54 14.39
CA LYS A 6 -5.25 -7.47 12.94
C LYS A 6 -4.22 -6.51 12.39
N MET A 7 -3.05 -7.05 12.06
CA MET A 7 -1.99 -6.31 11.39
C MET A 7 -2.43 -6.08 9.94
N LEU A 8 -3.06 -4.94 9.67
CA LEU A 8 -3.26 -4.46 8.31
C LEU A 8 -1.91 -3.91 7.83
N VAL A 9 -1.14 -4.75 7.11
CA VAL A 9 0.14 -4.32 6.54
C VAL A 9 -0.15 -3.61 5.22
N PHE A 10 -0.33 -2.30 5.27
CA PHE A 10 0.06 -1.42 4.16
C PHE A 10 1.41 -0.85 4.55
N ALA A 11 2.50 -1.41 4.00
CA ALA A 11 3.85 -0.99 4.29
C ALA A 11 4.64 -0.83 2.99
N LEU A 12 4.84 0.43 2.58
CA LEU A 12 5.94 0.79 1.71
C LEU A 12 7.24 0.76 2.52
N TRP A 13 8.06 -0.22 2.13
CA TRP A 13 9.50 -0.38 2.26
C TRP A 13 10.30 0.75 2.93
N ASN A 14 10.99 0.43 4.04
CA ASN A 14 12.42 0.74 4.16
C ASN A 14 13.17 -0.29 5.03
N LEU A 15 14.20 -0.87 4.41
CA LEU A 15 15.37 -1.59 4.97
C LEU A 15 15.24 -3.02 5.55
N TRP A 16 16.10 -3.87 4.98
CA TRP A 16 16.84 -5.02 5.56
C TRP A 16 16.27 -6.44 5.37
N TYR A 17 16.90 -7.23 4.50
CA TYR A 17 17.39 -8.58 4.84
C TYR A 17 18.37 -9.14 3.79
N ILE A 18 19.64 -9.33 4.16
CA ILE A 18 20.53 -10.34 3.54
C ILE A 18 21.22 -11.10 4.67
N HIS A 19 20.67 -12.27 5.01
CA HIS A 19 21.32 -13.43 5.60
C HIS A 19 20.37 -14.61 5.29
N GLN A 20 20.72 -15.71 4.63
CA GLN A 20 21.95 -16.51 4.59
C GLN A 20 22.09 -17.22 3.24
N GLY A 21 23.32 -17.58 2.86
CA GLY A 21 23.57 -18.54 1.78
C GLY A 21 24.99 -18.43 1.21
N LYS A 22 25.98 -19.04 1.88
CA LYS A 22 27.36 -19.15 1.37
C LYS A 22 27.38 -19.94 0.05
N ILE A 23 27.65 -19.27 -1.05
CA ILE A 23 28.18 -19.87 -2.29
C ILE A 23 29.42 -19.08 -2.68
N SER A 24 30.59 -19.70 -2.52
CA SER A 24 31.89 -19.15 -2.91
C SER A 24 32.00 -19.04 -4.43
N CYS A 25 32.09 -17.80 -4.96
CA CYS A 25 32.50 -17.55 -6.33
C CYS A 25 33.05 -16.12 -6.48
N LYS A 26 34.37 -15.98 -6.33
CA LYS A 26 35.11 -14.70 -6.38
C LYS A 26 34.90 -13.87 -7.67
N SER A 27 34.35 -14.44 -8.75
CA SER A 27 34.08 -13.74 -10.02
C SER A 27 32.72 -13.04 -10.09
N ARG A 28 31.72 -13.42 -9.27
CA ARG A 28 30.39 -12.79 -9.26
C ARG A 28 30.31 -11.55 -8.36
N GLU A 29 31.21 -11.44 -7.37
CA GLU A 29 31.30 -10.29 -6.46
C GLU A 29 31.52 -8.97 -7.23
N SER A 30 32.44 -8.97 -8.20
CA SER A 30 32.79 -7.78 -8.99
C SER A 30 31.63 -7.32 -9.88
N VAL A 31 30.87 -8.25 -10.47
CA VAL A 31 29.70 -7.94 -11.29
C VAL A 31 28.55 -7.41 -10.41
N ARG A 32 28.31 -8.02 -9.25
CA ARG A 32 27.34 -7.52 -8.25
C ARG A 32 27.68 -6.12 -7.76
N GLN A 33 28.96 -5.84 -7.48
CA GLN A 33 29.40 -4.52 -7.03
C GLN A 33 29.23 -3.46 -8.13
N LYS A 34 29.53 -3.78 -9.39
CA LYS A 34 29.30 -2.87 -10.53
C LYS A 34 27.81 -2.61 -10.77
N LEU A 35 26.95 -3.63 -10.68
CA LEU A 35 25.50 -3.49 -10.83
C LEU A 35 24.88 -2.65 -9.70
N THR A 36 25.23 -2.95 -8.44
CA THR A 36 24.73 -2.19 -7.29
C THR A 36 25.19 -0.74 -7.31
N LYS A 37 26.41 -0.45 -7.78
CA LYS A 37 26.90 0.93 -7.93
C LYS A 37 26.13 1.69 -9.01
N SER A 38 25.85 1.04 -10.14
CA SER A 38 25.09 1.64 -11.25
C SER A 38 23.62 1.87 -10.87
N LEU A 39 23.01 0.93 -10.16
CA LEU A 39 21.66 1.05 -9.61
C LEU A 39 21.56 2.18 -8.58
N LYS A 40 22.53 2.29 -7.66
CA LYS A 40 22.58 3.39 -6.69
C LYS A 40 22.68 4.74 -7.39
N GLN A 41 23.53 4.86 -8.41
CA GLN A 41 23.66 6.10 -9.18
C GLN A 41 22.38 6.46 -9.94
N ALA A 42 21.66 5.46 -10.49
CA ALA A 42 20.37 5.69 -11.12
C ALA A 42 19.29 6.08 -10.10
N SER A 43 19.24 5.42 -8.93
CA SER A 43 18.25 5.71 -7.89
C SER A 43 18.42 7.10 -7.28
N THR A 44 19.66 7.57 -7.08
CA THR A 44 19.93 8.92 -6.54
C THR A 44 19.52 10.03 -7.51
N LYS A 45 19.39 9.74 -8.81
CA LYS A 45 18.88 10.70 -9.80
C LYS A 45 17.35 10.79 -9.80
N LEU A 46 16.68 9.71 -9.40
CA LEU A 46 15.22 9.59 -9.46
C LEU A 46 14.54 9.91 -8.12
N VAL A 47 15.21 9.62 -7.01
CA VAL A 47 14.68 9.83 -5.65
C VAL A 47 15.57 10.85 -4.93
N PRO A 48 15.01 11.95 -4.40
CA PRO A 48 15.78 12.92 -3.63
C PRO A 48 16.19 12.32 -2.28
N LEU A 49 17.45 11.90 -2.17
CA LEU A 49 18.03 11.26 -0.97
C LEU A 49 18.89 12.22 -0.13
N GLY A 50 18.84 13.53 -0.42
CA GLY A 50 19.65 14.55 0.25
C GLY A 50 18.96 15.20 1.45
N PHE A 51 19.66 16.14 2.10
CA PHE A 51 19.06 17.01 3.12
C PHE A 51 18.12 18.03 2.45
N THR A 52 16.96 18.23 3.06
CA THR A 52 15.97 19.24 2.66
C THR A 52 15.62 20.12 3.86
N SER A 53 15.12 21.33 3.62
CA SER A 53 14.69 22.20 4.73
C SER A 53 13.39 21.68 5.35
N ALA A 54 13.15 21.98 6.64
CA ALA A 54 11.89 21.63 7.30
C ALA A 54 10.66 22.24 6.59
N SER A 55 10.81 23.43 6.02
CA SER A 55 9.76 24.08 5.23
C SER A 55 9.43 23.32 3.94
N GLN A 56 10.43 22.81 3.23
CA GLN A 56 10.23 21.98 2.04
C GLN A 56 9.57 20.66 2.40
N LEU A 57 10.03 20.01 3.48
CA LEU A 57 9.40 18.78 3.95
C LEU A 57 7.93 19.00 4.32
N HIS A 58 7.61 20.10 4.99
CA HIS A 58 6.21 20.43 5.32
C HIS A 58 5.36 20.63 4.06
N ALA A 59 5.86 21.37 3.07
CA ALA A 59 5.17 21.55 1.79
C ALA A 59 4.91 20.21 1.07
N GLN A 60 5.91 19.31 1.06
CA GLN A 60 5.75 17.96 0.50
C GLN A 60 4.68 17.14 1.22
N ARG A 61 4.55 17.29 2.54
CA ARG A 61 3.53 16.57 3.31
C ARG A 61 2.10 17.06 3.04
N LEU A 62 1.94 18.31 2.61
CA LEU A 62 0.64 18.85 2.20
C LEU A 62 0.15 18.25 0.87
N GLU A 63 1.05 17.67 0.08
CA GLU A 63 0.74 16.99 -1.18
C GLU A 63 0.43 15.49 -1.00
N ILE A 64 0.50 14.98 0.23
CA ILE A 64 0.22 13.56 0.50
C ILE A 64 -1.27 13.29 0.36
N ILE A 65 -1.61 12.29 -0.45
CA ILE A 65 -2.98 11.84 -0.63
C ILE A 65 -3.47 11.18 0.67
N GLN A 66 -4.66 11.55 1.10
CA GLN A 66 -5.35 10.98 2.25
C GLN A 66 -6.64 10.30 1.79
N ILE A 67 -6.79 9.01 2.11
CA ILE A 67 -7.95 8.22 1.72
C ILE A 67 -9.04 8.35 2.78
N THR A 68 -10.26 8.69 2.37
CA THR A 68 -11.42 8.76 3.27
C THR A 68 -11.71 7.40 3.91
N SER A 69 -12.00 7.41 5.20
CA SER A 69 -12.52 6.25 5.94
C SER A 69 -14.00 5.97 5.65
N GLY A 70 -14.69 6.87 4.93
CA GLY A 70 -16.13 6.84 4.70
C GLY A 70 -16.98 7.37 5.86
N SER A 71 -16.36 7.93 6.91
CA SER A 71 -17.01 8.66 8.00
C SER A 71 -16.34 10.02 8.18
N ARG A 72 -17.15 11.09 8.15
CA ARG A 72 -16.67 12.47 8.29
C ARG A 72 -16.06 12.73 9.66
N GLU A 73 -16.61 12.10 10.70
CA GLU A 73 -16.15 12.23 12.08
C GLU A 73 -14.80 11.57 12.27
N LEU A 74 -14.61 10.37 11.69
CA LEU A 74 -13.33 9.67 11.76
C LEU A 74 -12.26 10.39 10.93
N ASP A 75 -12.60 10.86 9.73
CA ASP A 75 -11.68 11.65 8.90
C ASP A 75 -11.28 12.95 9.60
N LYS A 76 -12.18 13.59 10.35
CA LYS A 76 -11.86 14.77 11.16
C LYS A 76 -10.87 14.47 12.28
N ILE A 77 -11.00 13.31 12.93
CA ILE A 77 -10.05 12.87 13.98
C ILE A 77 -8.68 12.56 13.38
N LEU A 78 -8.66 12.03 12.16
CA LEU A 78 -7.44 11.71 11.39
C LEU A 78 -6.90 12.92 10.60
N GLU A 79 -7.47 14.11 10.77
CA GLU A 79 -7.08 15.34 10.06
C GLU A 79 -7.08 15.21 8.52
N GLY A 80 -8.07 14.47 8.00
CA GLY A 80 -8.39 14.37 6.57
C GLY A 80 -8.67 12.94 6.10
N GLY A 81 -8.01 11.93 6.69
CA GLY A 81 -8.22 10.53 6.35
C GLY A 81 -7.00 9.66 6.63
N ILE A 82 -6.92 8.50 5.98
CA ILE A 82 -5.77 7.59 6.08
C ILE A 82 -4.66 8.08 5.14
N GLU A 83 -3.54 8.52 5.73
CA GLU A 83 -2.38 9.06 5.00
C GLU A 83 -1.69 7.97 4.16
N THR A 84 -1.38 8.28 2.90
CA THR A 84 -0.56 7.42 2.03
C THR A 84 0.94 7.59 2.35
N GLY A 85 1.74 6.56 2.08
CA GLY A 85 3.18 6.61 2.38
C GLY A 85 3.54 6.42 3.87
N SER A 86 2.55 6.26 4.75
CA SER A 86 2.72 5.86 6.15
C SER A 86 1.97 4.56 6.46
N ILE A 87 2.25 3.97 7.63
CA ILE A 87 1.58 2.75 8.10
C ILE A 87 0.60 3.15 9.19
N THR A 88 -0.70 2.88 8.98
CA THR A 88 -1.73 3.10 10.00
C THR A 88 -2.12 1.77 10.65
N GLU A 89 -1.93 1.65 11.96
CA GLU A 89 -2.33 0.47 12.73
C GLU A 89 -3.72 0.65 13.35
N LEU A 90 -4.62 -0.32 13.12
CA LEU A 90 -5.94 -0.36 13.71
C LEU A 90 -6.01 -1.43 14.80
N TYR A 91 -6.06 -1.03 16.07
CA TYR A 91 -6.13 -1.93 17.22
C TYR A 91 -7.45 -1.81 17.99
N GLY A 92 -7.91 -2.91 18.60
CA GLY A 92 -9.11 -2.94 19.43
C GLY A 92 -9.67 -4.34 19.64
N GLU A 93 -10.77 -4.47 20.38
CA GLU A 93 -11.41 -5.77 20.66
C GLU A 93 -12.06 -6.41 19.42
N PHE A 94 -12.37 -7.71 19.51
CA PHE A 94 -13.19 -8.37 18.49
C PHE A 94 -14.53 -7.63 18.33
N ARG A 95 -15.02 -7.48 17.10
CA ARG A 95 -16.21 -6.68 16.73
C ARG A 95 -16.10 -5.15 16.90
N ALA A 96 -14.94 -4.60 17.23
CA ALA A 96 -14.71 -3.14 17.26
C ALA A 96 -14.65 -2.46 15.86
N GLY A 97 -15.16 -3.09 14.79
CA GLY A 97 -15.21 -2.48 13.46
C GLY A 97 -13.94 -2.53 12.60
N LYS A 98 -12.80 -3.04 13.10
CA LYS A 98 -11.53 -3.11 12.34
C LYS A 98 -11.66 -3.67 10.92
N THR A 99 -12.21 -4.88 10.78
CA THR A 99 -12.41 -5.52 9.48
C THR A 99 -13.36 -4.74 8.58
N GLN A 100 -14.38 -4.09 9.16
CA GLN A 100 -15.31 -3.26 8.39
C GLN A 100 -14.59 -2.05 7.79
N LEU A 101 -13.75 -1.38 8.59
CA LEU A 101 -12.95 -0.27 8.10
C LEU A 101 -11.99 -0.72 6.99
N CYS A 102 -11.38 -1.90 7.12
CA CYS A 102 -10.50 -2.44 6.07
C CYS A 102 -11.27 -2.71 4.76
N HIS A 103 -12.49 -3.26 4.84
CA HIS A 103 -13.35 -3.43 3.66
C HIS A 103 -13.73 -2.10 3.02
N THR A 104 -14.02 -1.08 3.83
CA THR A 104 -14.32 0.27 3.32
C THR A 104 -13.12 0.86 2.60
N LEU A 105 -11.92 0.75 3.18
CA LEU A 105 -10.69 1.28 2.58
C LEU A 105 -10.35 0.62 1.24
N CYS A 106 -10.64 -0.68 1.06
CA CYS A 106 -10.48 -1.35 -0.23
C CYS A 106 -11.36 -0.77 -1.35
N VAL A 107 -12.46 -0.10 -1.00
CA VAL A 107 -13.37 0.53 -1.95
C VAL A 107 -13.05 2.01 -2.09
N THR A 108 -12.86 2.73 -0.98
CA THR A 108 -12.62 4.18 -1.01
C THR A 108 -11.28 4.54 -1.64
N CYS A 109 -10.26 3.67 -1.58
CA CYS A 109 -9.01 3.91 -2.30
C CYS A 109 -9.18 3.97 -3.83
N GLN A 110 -10.25 3.36 -4.36
CA GLN A 110 -10.55 3.32 -5.79
C GLN A 110 -11.30 4.58 -6.25
N LEU A 111 -11.79 5.40 -5.33
CA LEU A 111 -12.50 6.63 -5.67
C LEU A 111 -11.55 7.65 -6.33
N PRO A 112 -12.10 8.57 -7.14
CA PRO A 112 -11.40 9.76 -7.59
C PRO A 112 -10.81 10.60 -6.45
N LEU A 113 -9.73 11.33 -6.72
CA LEU A 113 -9.07 12.21 -5.73
C LEU A 113 -10.00 13.29 -5.17
N ASP A 114 -10.91 13.83 -6.00
CA ASP A 114 -11.88 14.86 -5.59
C ASP A 114 -12.95 14.35 -4.61
N GLN A 115 -13.11 13.02 -4.51
CA GLN A 115 -14.00 12.35 -3.56
C GLN A 115 -13.25 11.75 -2.36
N GLY A 116 -11.97 12.11 -2.18
CA GLY A 116 -11.13 11.60 -1.10
C GLY A 116 -10.65 10.17 -1.31
N GLY A 117 -10.61 9.69 -2.56
CA GLY A 117 -9.98 8.44 -2.92
C GLY A 117 -8.52 8.59 -3.34
N GLY A 118 -7.97 7.55 -3.94
CA GLY A 118 -6.58 7.51 -4.41
C GLY A 118 -6.42 6.98 -5.84
N GLU A 119 -7.53 6.77 -6.56
CA GLU A 119 -7.55 6.20 -7.92
C GLU A 119 -6.71 4.91 -8.04
N GLY A 120 -6.65 4.14 -6.95
CA GLY A 120 -5.71 3.04 -6.78
C GLY A 120 -6.39 1.69 -6.56
N LYS A 121 -5.65 0.62 -6.85
CA LYS A 121 -6.05 -0.76 -6.52
C LYS A 121 -5.69 -1.10 -5.08
N ALA A 122 -6.35 -2.11 -4.51
CA ALA A 122 -6.07 -2.57 -3.14
C ALA A 122 -5.50 -3.99 -3.11
N MET A 123 -4.60 -4.25 -2.16
CA MET A 123 -4.17 -5.60 -1.79
C MET A 123 -4.65 -5.92 -0.38
N TYR A 124 -5.23 -7.11 -0.21
CA TYR A 124 -5.76 -7.58 1.07
C TYR A 124 -5.16 -8.93 1.46
N ILE A 125 -4.34 -8.92 2.51
CA ILE A 125 -3.79 -10.14 3.12
C ILE A 125 -4.62 -10.48 4.35
N ASP A 126 -5.29 -11.63 4.32
CA ASP A 126 -6.18 -12.09 5.38
C ASP A 126 -5.58 -13.25 6.17
N ALA A 127 -5.34 -13.02 7.47
CA ALA A 127 -4.84 -14.06 8.38
C ALA A 127 -5.96 -14.89 9.03
N GLU A 128 -7.17 -14.33 9.17
CA GLU A 128 -8.25 -14.95 9.95
C GLU A 128 -9.37 -15.53 9.06
N GLY A 129 -9.34 -15.30 7.75
CA GLY A 129 -10.42 -15.72 6.85
C GLY A 129 -11.68 -14.87 7.05
N THR A 130 -11.52 -13.59 7.36
CA THR A 130 -12.62 -12.65 7.63
C THR A 130 -13.05 -11.84 6.40
N PHE A 131 -12.31 -11.94 5.30
CA PHE A 131 -12.64 -11.25 4.06
C PHE A 131 -13.93 -11.80 3.43
N ARG A 132 -14.84 -10.91 3.03
CA ARG A 132 -16.14 -11.25 2.41
C ARG A 132 -16.38 -10.33 1.22
N PRO A 133 -16.26 -10.82 -0.03
CA PRO A 133 -16.46 -10.01 -1.24
C PRO A 133 -17.84 -9.33 -1.30
N GLN A 134 -18.87 -9.97 -0.77
CA GLN A 134 -20.22 -9.40 -0.70
C GLN A 134 -20.25 -8.08 0.06
N ARG A 135 -19.33 -7.89 1.02
CA ARG A 135 -19.24 -6.64 1.77
C ARG A 135 -18.70 -5.50 0.92
N LEU A 136 -17.77 -5.77 0.01
CA LEU A 136 -17.27 -4.77 -0.95
C LEU A 136 -18.38 -4.32 -1.88
N LEU A 137 -19.22 -5.24 -2.39
CA LEU A 137 -20.35 -4.89 -3.24
C LEU A 137 -21.32 -3.92 -2.56
N GLN A 138 -21.63 -4.15 -1.28
CA GLN A 138 -22.50 -3.25 -0.51
C GLN A 138 -21.89 -1.86 -0.30
N ILE A 139 -20.57 -1.79 -0.15
CA ILE A 139 -19.86 -0.53 0.04
C ILE A 139 -19.72 0.19 -1.31
N ALA A 140 -19.46 -0.54 -2.40
CA ALA A 140 -19.42 -0.01 -3.76
C ALA A 140 -20.74 0.66 -4.13
N ASP A 141 -21.87 0.01 -3.83
CA ASP A 141 -23.21 0.55 -4.04
C ASP A 141 -23.42 1.89 -3.29
N ARG A 142 -22.98 1.99 -2.04
CA ARG A 142 -23.01 3.24 -1.27
C ARG A 142 -22.25 4.39 -1.95
N PHE A 143 -21.15 4.09 -2.62
CA PHE A 143 -20.32 5.09 -3.31
C PHE A 143 -20.64 5.20 -4.81
N GLY A 144 -21.67 4.51 -5.31
CA GLY A 144 -22.05 4.55 -6.74
C GLY A 144 -21.01 3.93 -7.67
N LEU A 145 -20.17 3.02 -7.17
CA LEU A 145 -19.17 2.31 -7.96
C LEU A 145 -19.74 1.00 -8.53
N ASN A 146 -19.25 0.60 -9.71
CA ASN A 146 -19.56 -0.70 -10.26
C ASN A 146 -18.91 -1.80 -9.42
N GLY A 147 -19.73 -2.66 -8.82
CA GLY A 147 -19.27 -3.73 -7.95
C GLY A 147 -18.34 -4.74 -8.63
N ALA A 148 -18.51 -5.02 -9.93
CA ALA A 148 -17.63 -5.94 -10.66
C ALA A 148 -16.21 -5.39 -10.76
N ASP A 149 -16.08 -4.12 -11.17
CA ASP A 149 -14.80 -3.42 -11.32
C ASP A 149 -14.11 -3.29 -9.95
N VAL A 150 -14.89 -2.99 -8.90
CA VAL A 150 -14.37 -2.92 -7.52
C VAL A 150 -13.77 -4.24 -7.08
N LEU A 151 -14.39 -5.38 -7.41
CA LEU A 151 -13.86 -6.70 -7.08
C LEU A 151 -12.60 -7.04 -7.86
N GLU A 152 -12.53 -6.69 -9.14
CA GLU A 152 -11.34 -6.91 -9.98
C GLU A 152 -10.12 -6.11 -9.49
N ASN A 153 -10.35 -4.93 -8.94
CA ASN A 153 -9.31 -4.05 -8.41
C ASN A 153 -8.80 -4.44 -7.02
N VAL A 154 -9.30 -5.53 -6.42
CA VAL A 154 -8.87 -6.01 -5.10
C VAL A 154 -8.16 -7.35 -5.22
N ALA A 155 -6.83 -7.32 -5.10
CA ALA A 155 -6.02 -8.52 -5.03
C ALA A 155 -6.08 -9.10 -3.61
N TYR A 156 -6.57 -10.34 -3.49
CA TYR A 156 -6.77 -11.03 -2.21
C TYR A 156 -5.81 -12.20 -2.05
N ALA A 157 -5.22 -12.33 -0.86
CA ALA A 157 -4.46 -13.51 -0.47
C ALA A 157 -4.76 -13.92 0.97
N ARG A 158 -4.79 -15.24 1.23
CA ARG A 158 -4.97 -15.79 2.58
C ARG A 158 -3.64 -16.28 3.13
N ALA A 159 -3.20 -15.69 4.24
CA ALA A 159 -2.05 -16.17 4.99
C ALA A 159 -2.48 -17.30 5.95
N TYR A 160 -1.75 -18.42 5.92
CA TYR A 160 -2.03 -19.59 6.78
C TYR A 160 -1.05 -19.68 7.96
N ASN A 161 0.11 -19.03 7.84
CA ASN A 161 1.16 -18.95 8.84
C ASN A 161 2.06 -17.74 8.54
N THR A 162 2.97 -17.43 9.47
CA THR A 162 3.86 -16.26 9.38
C THR A 162 4.85 -16.34 8.20
N ASP A 163 5.34 -17.54 7.87
CA ASP A 163 6.25 -17.72 6.73
C ASP A 163 5.53 -17.47 5.40
N HIS A 164 4.28 -17.93 5.30
CA HIS A 164 3.42 -17.67 4.16
C HIS A 164 3.09 -16.17 4.07
N GLN A 165 2.77 -15.52 5.19
CA GLN A 165 2.54 -14.08 5.21
C GLN A 165 3.75 -13.29 4.71
N SER A 166 4.96 -13.67 5.14
CA SER A 166 6.19 -13.03 4.68
C SER A 166 6.42 -13.20 3.18
N ARG A 167 6.12 -14.39 2.63
CA ARG A 167 6.20 -14.62 1.17
C ARG A 167 5.18 -13.80 0.39
N LEU A 168 3.93 -13.72 0.88
CA LEU A 168 2.88 -12.90 0.27
C LEU A 168 3.26 -11.42 0.22
N LEU A 169 3.95 -10.91 1.24
CA LEU A 169 4.45 -9.52 1.24
C LEU A 169 5.52 -9.30 0.16
N LEU A 170 6.40 -10.27 -0.07
CA LEU A 170 7.40 -10.19 -1.14
C LEU A 170 6.77 -10.26 -2.54
N GLU A 171 5.78 -11.13 -2.72
CA GLU A 171 5.00 -11.22 -3.96
C GLU A 171 4.22 -9.93 -4.23
N ALA A 172 3.57 -9.38 -3.21
CA ALA A 172 2.88 -8.09 -3.29
C ALA A 172 3.83 -6.96 -3.71
N ALA A 173 5.04 -6.91 -3.13
CA ALA A 173 6.05 -5.94 -3.53
C ALA A 173 6.49 -6.10 -5.00
N SER A 174 6.58 -7.33 -5.51
CA SER A 174 6.87 -7.59 -6.93
C SER A 174 5.74 -7.07 -7.82
N MET A 175 4.48 -7.35 -7.46
CA MET A 175 3.31 -6.88 -8.19
C MET A 175 3.22 -5.35 -8.25
N MET A 176 3.60 -4.65 -7.17
CA MET A 176 3.62 -3.17 -7.15
C MET A 176 4.64 -2.56 -8.10
N VAL A 177 5.73 -3.27 -8.43
CA VAL A 177 6.75 -2.78 -9.37
C VAL A 177 6.30 -2.98 -10.81
N GLU A 178 5.59 -4.07 -11.09
CA GLU A 178 5.09 -4.42 -12.42
C GLU A 178 3.84 -3.64 -12.80
N ALA A 179 2.91 -3.48 -11.86
CA ALA A 179 1.72 -2.66 -12.01
C ALA A 179 2.12 -1.19 -11.86
N ARG A 180 2.33 -0.52 -12.99
CA ARG A 180 2.64 0.93 -13.07
C ARG A 180 1.42 1.76 -12.65
N HIS A 181 1.05 1.71 -11.37
CA HIS A 181 -0.02 2.46 -10.72
C HIS A 181 0.47 2.99 -9.38
N VAL A 182 1.55 3.77 -9.41
CA VAL A 182 1.89 4.64 -8.29
C VAL A 182 1.10 5.92 -8.53
N CYS A 183 0.46 6.45 -7.50
CA CYS A 183 -0.05 7.81 -7.44
C CYS A 183 1.14 8.79 -7.55
N SER A 184 1.79 8.83 -8.71
CA SER A 184 2.76 9.85 -9.04
C SER A 184 1.96 11.08 -9.44
N HIS A 185 2.06 12.14 -8.63
CA HIS A 185 1.66 13.50 -8.92
C HIS A 185 2.43 14.07 -10.14
N ASP A 186 2.33 13.41 -11.29
CA ASP A 186 2.71 14.01 -12.56
C ASP A 186 1.44 14.42 -13.29
N SER A 187 1.03 15.67 -13.09
CA SER A 187 -0.09 16.31 -13.77
C SER A 187 0.16 16.56 -15.27
N ARG A 188 1.07 15.80 -15.90
CA ARG A 188 1.37 15.89 -17.32
C ARG A 188 1.50 14.50 -17.93
N GLN A 189 0.46 14.16 -18.71
CA GLN A 189 0.45 13.19 -19.80
C GLN A 189 0.65 11.72 -19.44
N CYS A 190 -0.45 10.97 -19.39
CA CYS A 190 -0.49 9.61 -19.91
C CYS A 190 -1.87 9.33 -20.52
N HIS A 191 -2.01 9.61 -21.82
CA HIS A 191 -3.03 8.95 -22.65
C HIS A 191 -2.62 7.48 -22.79
N CYS A 192 -3.40 6.56 -22.24
CA CYS A 192 -3.37 5.17 -22.68
C CYS A 192 -4.40 5.01 -23.81
N SER A 193 -3.90 5.00 -25.04
CA SER A 193 -4.63 4.44 -26.18
C SER A 193 -4.24 2.97 -26.34
N LEU A 194 -5.25 2.10 -26.20
CA LEU A 194 -5.34 0.67 -26.56
C LEU A 194 -4.40 -0.32 -25.84
#